data_AF-A0A4R4SRX7-F1
#
_entry.id   AF-A0A4R4SRX7-F1
#
_cell.length_a   1.000
_cell.length_b   1.000
_cell.length_c   1.000
_cell.angle_alpha   90.00
_cell.angle_beta   90.00
_cell.angle_gamma   90.00
#
_symmetry.space_group_name_H-M   'P 1'
#
loop_
_entity.id
_entity.type
_entity.pdbx_description
1 polymer ?
#
loop_
_entity_poly.entity_id
_entity_poly.type
_entity_poly.pdbx_seq_one_letter_code
_entity_poly.pdbx_strand_id
1 'polypeptide(L)'
;MTGTTVASVNALGVTLSPSLRQTRTLVRFPRTNPDDTSEPPLTVLVDCGGAVSPLPADVRRLDHVILTHPDVLHHGAIAATATVPVDYAHYGGDLGQYSASTRTWLRDTGAWNLPLCVDDLSRSMPYLSRGGAQLFIVSANASGRYDSGDTDANAVVPLFVVGSHAVLLLGDAPTERAWRSVTEAAKPKGPLAGLTQLLVVGHPAARDRAAPPWCPAAGVVVGTEPYGPPDPHPGVLAVTVRMPGTPPATGASPLHLTWTTGE
;
A
#
# COMPACT_ATOMS: atom_id res chain seq x y z
N MET A 1 -17.93 33.74 -1.40
CA MET A 1 -18.48 32.39 -1.20
C MET A 1 -17.53 31.64 -0.30
N THR A 2 -17.90 31.54 0.98
CA THR A 2 -17.19 30.78 2.01
C THR A 2 -17.60 29.32 1.90
N GLY A 3 -16.63 28.43 1.67
CA GLY A 3 -16.85 26.99 1.51
C GLY A 3 -15.68 26.19 2.08
N THR A 4 -15.58 26.24 3.41
CA THR A 4 -15.04 25.23 4.34
C THR A 4 -13.80 24.43 3.90
N THR A 5 -12.62 24.99 4.18
CA THR A 5 -11.39 24.21 4.32
C THR A 5 -11.52 23.34 5.57
N VAL A 6 -11.91 22.07 5.42
CA VAL A 6 -11.80 21.10 6.52
C VAL A 6 -10.33 20.74 6.61
N ALA A 7 -9.60 21.42 7.51
CA ALA A 7 -8.26 21.01 7.90
C ALA A 7 -8.38 19.67 8.66
N SER A 8 -8.25 18.55 7.96
CA SER A 8 -8.16 17.22 8.59
C SER A 8 -6.74 17.00 9.08
N VAL A 9 -6.38 17.66 10.19
CA VAL A 9 -5.01 17.66 10.74
C VAL A 9 -4.55 16.26 11.23
N ASN A 10 -5.46 15.27 11.25
CA ASN A 10 -5.22 13.91 11.77
C ASN A 10 -5.55 12.76 10.81
N ALA A 11 -5.80 13.03 9.52
CA ALA A 11 -6.11 11.97 8.56
C ALA A 11 -4.84 11.43 7.91
N LEU A 12 -4.72 10.10 7.76
CA LEU A 12 -3.75 9.51 6.84
C LEU A 12 -4.09 10.00 5.43
N GLY A 13 -3.17 10.74 4.82
CA GLY A 13 -3.32 11.17 3.43
C GLY A 13 -2.84 10.06 2.51
N VAL A 14 -3.76 9.33 1.89
CA VAL A 14 -3.42 8.33 0.87
C VAL A 14 -3.75 8.90 -0.50
N THR A 15 -2.71 9.18 -1.29
CA THR A 15 -2.85 9.59 -2.68
C THR A 15 -2.52 8.40 -3.57
N LEU A 16 -3.50 7.97 -4.36
CA LEU A 16 -3.33 6.93 -5.36
C LEU A 16 -3.17 7.62 -6.72
N SER A 17 -2.04 7.41 -7.38
CA SER A 17 -1.89 7.80 -8.78
C SER A 17 -2.47 6.68 -9.65
N PRO A 18 -3.51 6.95 -10.46
CA PRO A 18 -4.09 5.94 -11.33
C PRO A 18 -3.06 5.51 -12.38
N SER A 19 -2.96 4.21 -12.61
CA SER A 19 -2.37 3.69 -13.83
C SER A 19 -3.13 2.47 -14.32
N LEU A 20 -3.09 2.26 -15.63
CA LEU A 20 -3.77 1.16 -16.33
C LEU A 20 -3.28 -0.22 -15.88
N ARG A 21 -2.10 -0.30 -15.25
CA ARG A 21 -1.44 -1.57 -14.94
C ARG A 21 -1.18 -1.77 -13.44
N GLN A 22 -1.09 -0.69 -12.65
CA GLN A 22 -1.08 -0.67 -11.17
C GLN A 22 -0.86 0.74 -10.59
N THR A 23 -1.33 0.98 -9.37
CA THR A 23 -1.23 2.29 -8.70
C THR A 23 0.10 2.47 -7.97
N ARG A 24 0.87 3.49 -8.35
CA ARG A 24 1.87 4.05 -7.43
C ARG A 24 1.12 4.75 -6.29
N THR A 25 1.45 4.40 -5.06
CA THR A 25 0.73 4.88 -3.88
C THR A 25 1.65 5.76 -3.04
N LEU A 26 1.28 7.04 -2.92
CA LEU A 26 1.95 7.97 -2.02
C LEU A 26 1.14 8.07 -0.74
N VAL A 27 1.75 7.68 0.38
CA VAL A 27 1.15 7.74 1.71
C VAL A 27 1.84 8.82 2.52
N ARG A 28 1.06 9.79 3.01
CA ARG A 28 1.51 10.82 3.96
C ARG A 28 0.96 10.47 5.33
N PHE A 29 1.87 10.14 6.24
CA PHE A 29 1.53 9.94 7.63
C PHE A 29 1.18 11.28 8.28
N PRO A 30 0.21 11.28 9.21
CA PRO A 30 -0.03 12.42 10.07
C PRO A 30 1.23 12.77 10.87
N ARG A 31 1.31 14.04 11.26
CA ARG A 31 2.34 14.55 12.16
C ARG A 31 2.19 13.95 13.56
N THR A 32 3.28 13.95 14.31
CA THR A 32 3.24 13.54 15.73
C THR A 32 2.47 14.58 16.53
N ASN A 33 2.75 15.86 16.27
CA ASN A 33 1.94 16.97 16.73
C ASN A 33 1.18 17.57 15.53
N PRO A 34 -0.15 17.41 15.45
CA PRO A 34 -0.94 17.95 14.34
C PRO A 34 -0.77 19.46 14.17
N ASP A 35 -0.62 20.18 15.29
CA ASP A 35 -0.51 21.64 15.33
C ASP A 35 0.89 22.15 14.94
N ASP A 36 1.90 21.29 14.93
CA ASP A 36 3.27 21.68 14.56
C ASP A 36 3.43 21.69 13.04
N THR A 37 3.21 22.85 12.44
CA THR A 37 3.36 23.02 10.99
C THR A 37 4.81 22.95 10.50
N SER A 38 5.79 23.02 11.41
CA SER A 38 7.20 22.90 11.06
C SER A 38 7.64 21.43 10.90
N GLU A 39 6.89 20.50 11.49
CA GLU A 39 7.11 19.06 11.32
C GLU A 39 6.66 18.63 9.90
N PRO A 40 7.55 18.20 8.99
CA PRO A 40 7.12 17.67 7.70
C PRO A 40 6.42 16.31 7.89
N PRO A 41 5.34 16.01 7.12
CA PRO A 41 4.70 14.70 7.18
C PRO A 41 5.67 13.61 6.70
N LEU A 42 5.66 12.45 7.36
CA LEU A 42 6.41 11.30 6.86
C LEU A 42 5.75 10.83 5.57
N THR A 43 6.54 10.71 4.51
CA THR A 43 6.08 10.39 3.17
C THR A 43 6.65 9.04 2.74
N VAL A 44 5.76 8.08 2.51
CA VAL A 44 6.08 6.74 1.98
C VAL A 44 5.59 6.65 0.55
N LEU A 45 6.47 6.32 -0.37
CA LEU A 45 6.11 5.94 -1.73
C LEU A 45 6.13 4.41 -1.83
N VAL A 46 4.98 3.82 -2.10
CA VAL A 46 4.87 2.40 -2.42
C VAL A 46 4.74 2.26 -3.92
N ASP A 47 5.71 1.56 -4.49
CA ASP A 47 5.75 1.28 -5.91
C ASP A 47 5.03 -0.01 -6.19
N CYS A 48 3.85 0.09 -6.80
CA CYS A 48 3.15 -1.08 -7.28
C CYS A 48 3.00 -1.11 -8.80
N GLY A 49 3.50 -0.14 -9.59
CA GLY A 49 3.14 -0.07 -11.02
C GLY A 49 4.09 0.69 -11.94
N GLY A 50 3.83 0.59 -13.24
CA GLY A 50 4.83 0.92 -14.27
C GLY A 50 4.74 2.33 -14.86
N ALA A 51 3.69 3.08 -14.54
CA ALA A 51 3.53 4.43 -15.05
C ALA A 51 4.40 5.43 -14.28
N VAL A 52 5.19 6.20 -15.03
CA VAL A 52 5.98 7.32 -14.49
C VAL A 52 5.07 8.54 -14.39
N SER A 53 4.38 8.71 -13.28
CA SER A 53 3.72 9.97 -12.95
C SER A 53 4.67 10.86 -12.14
N PRO A 54 4.65 12.19 -12.30
CA PRO A 54 5.40 13.07 -11.40
C PRO A 54 4.89 12.93 -9.96
N LEU A 55 5.74 13.18 -8.97
CA LEU A 55 5.27 13.33 -7.60
C LEU A 55 4.44 14.63 -7.50
N PRO A 56 3.44 14.68 -6.59
CA PRO A 56 2.76 15.93 -6.29
C PRO A 56 3.76 17.05 -5.96
N ALA A 57 3.45 18.26 -6.42
CA ALA A 57 4.38 19.39 -6.36
C ALA A 57 4.76 19.83 -4.93
N ASP A 58 4.07 19.36 -3.90
CA ASP A 58 4.35 19.58 -2.49
C ASP A 58 5.34 18.55 -1.90
N VAL A 59 5.60 17.44 -2.59
CA VAL A 59 6.58 16.43 -2.15
C VAL A 59 7.98 16.96 -2.43
N ARG A 60 8.76 17.15 -1.36
CA ARG A 60 10.15 17.65 -1.42
C ARG A 60 11.19 16.59 -1.09
N ARG A 61 10.76 15.48 -0.48
CA ARG A 61 11.57 14.31 -0.09
C ARG A 61 10.67 13.10 0.08
N LEU A 62 11.25 11.92 0.00
CA LEU A 62 10.60 10.66 0.37
C LEU A 62 11.36 10.08 1.56
N ASP A 63 10.67 9.91 2.68
CA ASP A 63 11.27 9.25 3.83
C ASP A 63 11.46 7.76 3.54
N HIS A 64 10.48 7.13 2.88
CA HIS A 64 10.56 5.72 2.50
C HIS A 64 10.11 5.51 1.05
N VAL A 65 10.83 4.63 0.34
CA VAL A 65 10.41 4.07 -0.95
C VAL A 65 10.38 2.56 -0.82
N ILE A 66 9.25 1.92 -1.15
CA ILE A 66 9.08 0.47 -1.07
C ILE A 66 8.81 -0.06 -2.46
N LEU A 67 9.72 -0.85 -3.02
CA LEU A 67 9.46 -1.62 -4.23
C LEU A 67 8.64 -2.85 -3.88
N THR A 68 7.40 -2.95 -4.38
CA THR A 68 6.57 -4.11 -4.04
C THR A 68 6.85 -5.33 -4.87
N HIS A 69 7.65 -5.25 -5.92
CA HIS A 69 7.80 -6.35 -6.85
C HIS A 69 9.10 -6.31 -7.67
N PRO A 70 9.71 -7.47 -8.00
CA PRO A 70 10.91 -7.49 -8.83
C PRO A 70 10.71 -7.16 -10.32
N ASP A 71 9.49 -7.29 -10.85
CA ASP A 71 9.20 -6.93 -12.25
C ASP A 71 9.39 -5.43 -12.49
N VAL A 72 10.05 -5.09 -13.60
CA VAL A 72 10.29 -3.72 -14.05
C VAL A 72 9.00 -2.93 -14.27
N LEU A 73 7.89 -3.61 -14.55
CA LEU A 73 6.56 -3.02 -14.63
C LEU A 73 6.05 -2.48 -13.27
N HIS A 74 6.80 -2.67 -12.18
CA HIS A 74 6.50 -2.15 -10.85
C HIS A 74 7.60 -1.22 -10.32
N HIS A 75 8.42 -0.63 -11.21
CA HIS A 75 9.54 0.24 -10.83
C HIS A 75 9.31 1.72 -11.15
N GLY A 76 8.04 2.15 -11.27
CA GLY A 76 7.67 3.54 -11.57
C GLY A 76 8.12 4.55 -10.50
N ALA A 77 8.30 4.11 -9.25
CA ALA A 77 8.85 4.94 -8.18
C ALA A 77 10.32 5.28 -8.41
N ILE A 78 11.11 4.40 -9.04
CA ILE A 78 12.55 4.67 -9.29
C ILE A 78 12.73 5.96 -10.08
N ALA A 79 11.95 6.15 -11.15
CA ALA A 79 11.98 7.38 -11.92
C ALA A 79 11.55 8.61 -11.07
N ALA A 80 10.57 8.45 -10.19
CA ALA A 80 10.14 9.51 -9.29
C ALA A 80 11.23 9.93 -8.29
N THR A 81 12.04 8.98 -7.82
CA THR A 81 13.18 9.24 -6.90
C THR A 81 14.29 10.08 -7.53
N ALA A 82 14.33 10.20 -8.85
CA ALA A 82 15.32 11.06 -9.51
C ALA A 82 15.08 12.56 -9.27
N THR A 83 13.88 12.93 -8.82
CA THR A 83 13.45 14.34 -8.68
C THR A 83 13.47 14.86 -7.25
N VAL A 84 13.58 13.97 -6.26
CA VAL A 84 13.58 14.30 -4.82
C VAL A 84 14.50 13.34 -4.05
N PRO A 85 15.15 13.79 -2.96
CA PRO A 85 15.95 12.90 -2.11
C PRO A 85 15.10 11.79 -1.47
N VAL A 86 15.73 10.63 -1.26
CA VAL A 86 15.16 9.45 -0.59
C VAL A 86 16.04 9.10 0.61
N ASP A 87 15.43 8.95 1.78
CA ASP A 87 16.18 8.59 2.99
C ASP A 87 16.34 7.07 3.14
N TYR A 88 15.26 6.31 2.89
CA TYR A 88 15.28 4.85 3.01
C TYR A 88 14.59 4.17 1.81
N ALA A 89 15.33 3.34 1.10
CA ALA A 89 14.78 2.48 0.05
C ALA A 89 14.64 1.02 0.54
N HIS A 90 13.57 0.35 0.15
CA HIS A 90 13.22 -0.99 0.57
C HIS A 90 12.83 -1.85 -0.63
N TYR A 91 13.21 -3.11 -0.59
CA TYR A 91 12.82 -4.10 -1.59
C TYR A 91 12.51 -5.45 -0.93
N GLY A 92 11.78 -6.32 -1.62
CA GLY A 92 11.55 -7.69 -1.18
C GLY A 92 12.10 -8.72 -2.15
N GLY A 93 12.24 -9.96 -1.68
CA GLY A 93 12.66 -11.09 -2.51
C GLY A 93 14.15 -11.12 -2.82
N ASP A 94 14.51 -11.94 -3.81
CA ASP A 94 15.89 -12.07 -4.26
C ASP A 94 16.29 -10.89 -5.14
N LEU A 95 17.38 -10.22 -4.76
CA LEU A 95 17.97 -9.13 -5.53
C LEU A 95 18.28 -9.56 -6.97
N GLY A 96 18.63 -10.83 -7.20
CA GLY A 96 18.90 -11.40 -8.52
C GLY A 96 17.73 -11.32 -9.50
N GLN A 97 16.50 -11.23 -9.00
CA GLN A 97 15.29 -11.16 -9.82
C GLN A 97 15.04 -9.78 -10.41
N TYR A 98 15.62 -8.74 -9.80
CA TYR A 98 15.51 -7.38 -10.30
C TYR A 98 16.38 -7.21 -11.54
N SER A 99 15.95 -6.34 -12.46
CA SER A 99 16.73 -5.98 -13.64
C SER A 99 18.13 -5.44 -13.27
N ALA A 100 19.09 -5.51 -14.19
CA ALA A 100 20.45 -5.03 -13.93
C ALA A 100 20.49 -3.55 -13.50
N SER A 101 19.69 -2.68 -14.14
CA SER A 101 19.57 -1.27 -13.78
C SER A 101 18.94 -1.08 -12.40
N THR A 102 17.90 -1.85 -12.07
CA THR A 102 17.26 -1.75 -10.76
C THR A 102 18.19 -2.23 -9.64
N ARG A 103 18.97 -3.29 -9.88
CA ARG A 103 19.99 -3.73 -8.90
C ARG A 103 21.06 -2.67 -8.65
N THR A 104 21.49 -1.96 -9.69
CA THR A 104 22.41 -0.83 -9.53
C THR A 104 21.77 0.26 -8.68
N TRP A 105 20.54 0.68 -9.01
CA TRP A 105 19.81 1.67 -8.21
C TRP A 105 19.64 1.26 -6.74
N LEU A 106 19.27 0.01 -6.47
CA LEU A 106 19.14 -0.53 -5.11
C LEU A 106 20.46 -0.48 -4.34
N ARG A 107 21.59 -0.75 -4.99
CA ARG A 107 22.91 -0.66 -4.37
C ARG A 107 23.32 0.79 -4.11
N ASP A 108 23.12 1.66 -5.09
CA ASP A 108 23.50 3.08 -5.01
C ASP A 108 22.69 3.83 -3.96
N THR A 109 21.43 3.45 -3.77
CA THR A 109 20.54 4.00 -2.73
C THR A 109 20.74 3.35 -1.36
N GLY A 110 21.59 2.31 -1.25
CA GLY A 110 21.78 1.57 0.00
C GLY A 110 20.51 0.86 0.48
N ALA A 111 19.66 0.41 -0.46
CA ALA A 111 18.35 -0.14 -0.16
C ALA A 111 18.43 -1.39 0.74
N TRP A 112 17.46 -1.51 1.65
CA TRP A 112 17.36 -2.63 2.58
C TRP A 112 16.40 -3.69 2.08
N ASN A 113 16.83 -4.95 2.17
CA ASN A 113 15.94 -6.07 1.93
C ASN A 113 14.99 -6.21 3.12
N LEU A 114 13.69 -6.20 2.86
CA LEU A 114 12.69 -6.44 3.88
C LEU A 114 12.74 -7.92 4.30
N PRO A 115 12.69 -8.21 5.62
CA PRO A 115 12.77 -9.58 6.11
C PRO A 115 11.61 -10.42 5.59
N LEU A 116 11.91 -11.69 5.31
CA LEU A 116 10.93 -12.70 4.90
C LEU A 116 9.69 -12.66 5.79
N CYS A 117 8.53 -12.66 5.13
CA CYS A 117 7.16 -12.72 5.64
C CYS A 117 7.02 -12.86 7.17
N VAL A 118 6.29 -11.93 7.79
CA VAL A 118 5.75 -12.19 9.13
C VAL A 118 4.45 -12.95 8.94
N ASP A 119 4.56 -14.28 8.93
CA ASP A 119 3.44 -15.22 8.74
C ASP A 119 2.24 -14.94 9.65
N ASP A 120 2.50 -14.27 10.76
CA ASP A 120 1.54 -13.93 11.78
C ASP A 120 1.68 -12.45 12.16
N LEU A 121 0.85 -11.59 11.54
CA LEU A 121 0.73 -10.19 11.92
C LEU A 121 0.42 -10.04 13.42
N SER A 122 -0.21 -11.03 14.08
CA SER A 122 -0.52 -10.95 15.51
C SER A 122 0.70 -10.86 16.43
N ARG A 123 1.89 -11.16 15.89
CA ARG A 123 3.17 -11.07 16.58
C ARG A 123 4.09 -9.97 16.01
N SER A 124 3.60 -9.24 15.02
CA SER A 124 4.36 -8.18 14.35
C SER A 124 4.18 -6.84 15.05
N MET A 125 5.29 -6.14 15.27
CA MET A 125 5.24 -4.71 15.51
C MET A 125 5.07 -3.97 14.19
N PRO A 126 4.45 -2.77 14.18
CA PRO A 126 4.47 -1.91 13.02
C PRO A 126 5.90 -1.66 12.56
N TYR A 127 6.12 -1.68 11.24
CA TYR A 127 7.39 -1.29 10.63
C TYR A 127 7.65 0.21 10.81
N LEU A 128 6.60 1.04 10.66
CA LEU A 128 6.64 2.47 10.98
C LEU A 128 5.40 2.84 11.81
N SER A 129 5.54 3.83 12.68
CA SER A 129 4.43 4.42 13.44
C SER A 129 4.65 5.92 13.62
N ARG A 130 3.68 6.74 13.23
CA ARG A 130 3.72 8.20 13.40
C ARG A 130 2.32 8.80 13.40
N GLY A 131 2.05 9.73 14.31
CA GLY A 131 0.77 10.46 14.38
C GLY A 131 -0.48 9.59 14.48
N GLY A 132 -0.38 8.39 15.08
CA GLY A 132 -1.48 7.42 15.16
C GLY A 132 -1.70 6.59 13.89
N ALA A 133 -0.90 6.79 12.85
CA ALA A 133 -0.83 5.90 11.70
C ALA A 133 0.30 4.87 11.85
N GLN A 134 0.09 3.69 11.28
CA GLN A 134 1.01 2.56 11.33
C GLN A 134 1.18 1.97 9.93
N LEU A 135 2.40 1.54 9.58
CA LEU A 135 2.66 0.69 8.44
C LEU A 135 3.12 -0.67 8.94
N PHE A 136 2.47 -1.73 8.47
CA PHE A 136 2.90 -3.11 8.63
C PHE A 136 3.37 -3.65 7.29
N ILE A 137 4.43 -4.46 7.31
CA ILE A 137 4.79 -5.31 6.18
C ILE A 137 4.13 -6.66 6.43
N VAL A 138 2.97 -6.88 5.80
CA VAL A 138 2.18 -8.11 5.96
C VAL A 138 2.94 -9.30 5.40
N SER A 139 3.60 -9.09 4.26
CA SER A 139 4.51 -10.05 3.70
C SER A 139 5.59 -9.35 2.91
N ALA A 140 6.82 -9.86 2.97
CA ALA A 140 7.82 -9.67 1.94
C ALA A 140 8.16 -11.08 1.45
N ASN A 141 8.05 -11.28 0.13
CA ASN A 141 7.87 -12.60 -0.46
C ASN A 141 6.56 -13.27 0.00
N ALA A 142 5.47 -12.75 -0.58
CA ALA A 142 4.09 -13.19 -0.39
C ALA A 142 3.89 -14.72 -0.35
N SER A 143 4.65 -15.46 -1.16
CA SER A 143 4.58 -16.93 -1.23
C SER A 143 5.38 -17.65 -0.14
N GLY A 144 6.36 -16.98 0.49
CA GLY A 144 7.31 -17.59 1.42
C GLY A 144 8.45 -18.35 0.72
N ARG A 145 8.55 -18.29 -0.61
CA ARG A 145 9.60 -18.95 -1.41
C ARG A 145 10.55 -17.91 -2.02
N TYR A 146 11.63 -17.65 -1.31
CA TYR A 146 12.59 -16.58 -1.66
C TYR A 146 13.25 -16.82 -3.03
N ASP A 147 13.39 -18.09 -3.41
CA ASP A 147 13.98 -18.59 -4.63
C ASP A 147 12.96 -18.81 -5.76
N SER A 148 11.68 -18.45 -5.54
CA SER A 148 10.64 -18.62 -6.55
C SER A 148 10.98 -17.79 -7.80
N GLY A 149 11.04 -18.42 -8.97
CA GLY A 149 11.20 -17.68 -10.24
C GLY A 149 9.98 -16.82 -10.62
N ASP A 150 8.86 -17.01 -9.94
CA ASP A 150 7.67 -16.17 -10.04
C ASP A 150 7.89 -14.89 -9.20
N THR A 151 7.82 -13.74 -9.86
CA THR A 151 8.00 -12.43 -9.22
C THR A 151 6.82 -12.07 -8.31
N ASP A 152 5.61 -12.52 -8.64
CA ASP A 152 4.37 -12.24 -7.88
C ASP A 152 4.46 -12.89 -6.50
N ALA A 153 5.04 -14.09 -6.48
CA ALA A 153 5.38 -14.82 -5.27
C ALA A 153 6.36 -14.05 -4.36
N ASN A 154 7.18 -13.16 -4.92
CA ASN A 154 8.16 -12.35 -4.20
C ASN A 154 7.67 -10.94 -3.82
N ALA A 155 6.39 -10.66 -4.06
CA ALA A 155 5.81 -9.36 -3.78
C ALA A 155 5.90 -8.95 -2.30
N VAL A 156 5.99 -7.64 -2.05
CA VAL A 156 5.84 -7.01 -0.74
C VAL A 156 4.42 -6.49 -0.60
N VAL A 157 3.77 -6.82 0.52
CA VAL A 157 2.40 -6.44 0.82
C VAL A 157 2.38 -5.49 2.03
N PRO A 158 2.38 -4.17 1.82
CA PRO A 158 2.22 -3.21 2.89
C PRO A 158 0.75 -3.01 3.28
N LEU A 159 0.53 -2.84 4.59
CA LEU A 159 -0.75 -2.48 5.19
C LEU A 159 -0.58 -1.19 5.98
N PHE A 160 -1.30 -0.15 5.59
CA PHE A 160 -1.37 1.12 6.30
C PHE A 160 -2.62 1.16 7.15
N VAL A 161 -2.48 1.52 8.43
CA VAL A 161 -3.58 1.56 9.41
C VAL A 161 -3.64 2.94 10.02
N VAL A 162 -4.85 3.49 10.15
CA VAL A 162 -5.12 4.76 10.84
C VAL A 162 -6.46 4.66 11.57
N GLY A 163 -6.43 4.73 12.90
CA GLY A 163 -7.63 4.51 13.71
C GLY A 163 -8.30 3.17 13.39
N SER A 164 -9.57 3.21 12.98
CA SER A 164 -10.36 2.03 12.61
C SER A 164 -10.37 1.72 11.10
N HIS A 165 -9.48 2.34 10.32
CA HIS A 165 -9.39 2.17 8.88
C HIS A 165 -8.02 1.63 8.46
N ALA A 166 -7.97 0.90 7.35
CA ALA A 166 -6.72 0.47 6.76
C ALA A 166 -6.75 0.39 5.22
N VAL A 167 -5.56 0.42 4.62
CA VAL A 167 -5.30 0.19 3.20
C VAL A 167 -4.29 -0.93 3.05
N LEU A 168 -4.69 -2.02 2.41
CA LEU A 168 -3.83 -3.13 2.03
C LEU A 168 -3.48 -3.00 0.55
N LEU A 169 -2.18 -2.88 0.24
CA LEU A 169 -1.68 -2.86 -1.12
C LEU A 169 -1.12 -4.24 -1.46
N LEU A 170 -1.84 -4.99 -2.28
CA LEU A 170 -1.43 -6.33 -2.71
C LEU A 170 -0.51 -6.30 -3.94
N GLY A 171 -0.63 -5.29 -4.81
CA GLY A 171 0.04 -5.34 -6.11
C GLY A 171 -0.36 -6.61 -6.87
N ASP A 172 0.62 -7.40 -7.32
CA ASP A 172 0.42 -8.73 -7.93
C ASP A 172 0.52 -9.89 -6.93
N ALA A 173 0.64 -9.62 -5.64
CA ALA A 173 0.82 -10.67 -4.63
C ALA A 173 -0.33 -11.70 -4.61
N PRO A 174 -0.02 -13.00 -4.41
CA PRO A 174 -1.02 -14.00 -4.06
C PRO A 174 -1.87 -13.56 -2.86
N THR A 175 -3.19 -13.52 -3.05
CA THR A 175 -4.13 -12.89 -2.11
C THR A 175 -4.30 -13.68 -0.81
N GLU A 176 -4.35 -15.01 -0.87
CA GLU A 176 -4.85 -15.85 0.22
C GLU A 176 -4.08 -15.64 1.54
N ARG A 177 -2.74 -15.64 1.49
CA ARG A 177 -1.90 -15.53 2.68
C ARG A 177 -2.02 -14.17 3.34
N ALA A 178 -1.86 -13.10 2.56
CA ALA A 178 -1.98 -11.73 3.05
C ALA A 178 -3.39 -11.48 3.63
N TRP A 179 -4.43 -11.94 2.94
CA TRP A 179 -5.81 -11.83 3.41
C TRP A 179 -6.02 -12.55 4.75
N ARG A 180 -5.50 -13.79 4.88
CA ARG A 180 -5.55 -14.55 6.13
C ARG A 180 -4.84 -13.83 7.27
N SER A 181 -3.62 -13.36 7.06
CA SER A 181 -2.86 -12.65 8.10
C SER A 181 -3.57 -11.39 8.58
N VAL A 182 -4.17 -10.60 7.68
CA VAL A 182 -4.92 -9.38 8.05
C VAL A 182 -6.21 -9.73 8.79
N THR A 183 -6.98 -10.70 8.33
CA THR A 183 -8.25 -11.10 8.97
C THR A 183 -8.04 -11.73 10.34
N GLU A 184 -6.99 -12.53 10.53
CA GLU A 184 -6.61 -13.06 11.84
C GLU A 184 -6.18 -11.93 12.79
N ALA A 185 -5.37 -10.99 12.30
CA ALA A 185 -4.92 -9.84 13.09
C ALA A 185 -6.05 -8.88 13.48
N ALA A 186 -7.15 -8.84 12.73
CA ALA A 186 -8.33 -8.01 13.01
C ALA A 186 -9.31 -8.62 14.04
N LYS A 187 -9.07 -9.84 14.53
CA LYS A 187 -9.90 -10.46 15.57
C LYS A 187 -9.85 -9.66 16.88
N PRO A 188 -10.81 -9.82 17.82
CA PRO A 188 -10.94 -9.01 19.05
C PRO A 188 -9.74 -8.96 20.02
N LYS A 189 -8.68 -9.73 19.76
CA LYS A 189 -7.43 -9.77 20.55
C LYS A 189 -6.18 -9.65 19.68
N GLY A 190 -6.34 -9.41 18.39
CA GLY A 190 -5.23 -9.19 17.48
C GLY A 190 -4.77 -7.73 17.48
N PRO A 191 -3.63 -7.43 16.84
CA PRO A 191 -3.06 -6.09 16.80
C PRO A 191 -3.85 -5.11 15.93
N LEU A 192 -4.77 -5.61 15.10
CA LEU A 192 -5.70 -4.80 14.33
C LEU A 192 -7.12 -4.86 14.94
N ALA A 193 -7.25 -5.23 16.22
CA ALA A 193 -8.53 -5.19 16.91
C ALA A 193 -9.11 -3.76 16.86
N GLY A 194 -10.37 -3.64 16.46
CA GLY A 194 -11.04 -2.35 16.26
C GLY A 194 -11.01 -1.83 14.82
N LEU A 195 -10.34 -2.52 13.90
CA LEU A 195 -10.48 -2.25 12.47
C LEU A 195 -11.94 -2.46 12.04
N THR A 196 -12.54 -1.46 11.40
CA THR A 196 -13.92 -1.49 10.90
C THR A 196 -13.99 -1.54 9.39
N GLN A 197 -13.00 -0.97 8.71
CA GLN A 197 -12.98 -0.87 7.25
C GLN A 197 -11.57 -1.06 6.70
N LEU A 198 -11.48 -1.84 5.64
CA LEU A 198 -10.24 -2.15 4.94
C LEU A 198 -10.44 -1.90 3.44
N LEU A 199 -9.65 -1.01 2.86
CA LEU A 199 -9.50 -0.90 1.42
C LEU A 199 -8.43 -1.88 0.98
N VAL A 200 -8.73 -2.73 -0.01
CA VAL A 200 -7.76 -3.62 -0.63
C VAL A 200 -7.57 -3.20 -2.07
N VAL A 201 -6.31 -2.95 -2.47
CA VAL A 201 -5.94 -2.55 -3.83
C VAL A 201 -4.95 -3.56 -4.40
N GLY A 202 -5.18 -4.05 -5.61
CA GLY A 202 -4.29 -5.02 -6.24
C GLY A 202 -4.73 -5.41 -7.64
N HIS A 203 -3.96 -6.29 -8.28
CA HIS A 203 -4.20 -6.79 -9.62
C HIS A 203 -4.29 -8.33 -9.56
N PRO A 204 -5.36 -8.86 -8.95
CA PRO A 204 -5.47 -10.30 -8.72
C PRO A 204 -5.59 -11.06 -10.04
N ALA A 205 -4.90 -12.20 -10.10
CA ALA A 205 -5.06 -13.17 -11.17
C ALA A 205 -6.53 -13.60 -11.29
N ALA A 206 -6.95 -14.01 -12.49
CA ALA A 206 -8.35 -14.36 -12.76
C ALA A 206 -8.91 -15.41 -11.78
N ARG A 207 -8.09 -16.37 -11.35
CA ARG A 207 -8.45 -17.41 -10.38
C ARG A 207 -8.74 -16.84 -8.97
N ASP A 208 -8.04 -15.79 -8.57
CA ASP A 208 -8.14 -15.23 -7.21
C ASP A 208 -9.36 -14.30 -7.07
N ARG A 209 -9.85 -13.75 -8.19
CA ARG A 209 -11.04 -12.88 -8.23
C ARG A 209 -12.32 -13.56 -7.74
N ALA A 210 -12.37 -14.89 -7.76
CA ALA A 210 -13.50 -15.67 -7.27
C ALA A 210 -13.50 -15.85 -5.75
N ALA A 211 -12.45 -15.43 -5.05
CA ALA A 211 -12.29 -15.57 -3.60
C ALA A 211 -12.25 -14.20 -2.90
N PRO A 212 -12.52 -14.15 -1.57
CA PRO A 212 -12.30 -12.95 -0.78
C PRO A 212 -10.85 -12.44 -0.91
N PRO A 213 -10.63 -11.11 -0.90
CA PRO A 213 -11.63 -10.05 -0.73
C PRO A 213 -12.31 -9.59 -2.02
N TRP A 214 -12.02 -10.23 -3.16
CA TRP A 214 -12.39 -9.74 -4.50
C TRP A 214 -13.82 -10.09 -4.92
N CYS A 215 -14.38 -11.18 -4.39
CA CYS A 215 -15.75 -11.57 -4.68
C CYS A 215 -16.75 -10.96 -3.68
N PRO A 216 -17.98 -10.60 -4.12
CA PRO A 216 -19.02 -10.12 -3.22
C PRO A 216 -19.48 -11.23 -2.26
N ALA A 217 -18.86 -11.33 -1.10
CA ALA A 217 -19.42 -12.00 0.07
C ALA A 217 -20.18 -10.98 0.93
N ALA A 218 -21.04 -11.46 1.85
CA ALA A 218 -21.79 -10.58 2.75
C ALA A 218 -20.84 -9.61 3.49
N GLY A 219 -21.01 -8.30 3.27
CA GLY A 219 -20.20 -7.24 3.89
C GLY A 219 -19.08 -6.64 3.02
N VAL A 220 -18.87 -7.11 1.79
CA VAL A 220 -17.93 -6.54 0.83
C VAL A 220 -18.66 -5.58 -0.12
N VAL A 221 -18.24 -4.31 -0.15
CA VAL A 221 -18.63 -3.38 -1.22
C VAL A 221 -17.51 -3.37 -2.25
N VAL A 222 -17.69 -4.15 -3.32
CA VAL A 222 -16.79 -4.15 -4.47
C VAL A 222 -17.10 -2.91 -5.29
N GLY A 223 -16.27 -1.88 -5.18
CA GLY A 223 -16.26 -0.77 -6.13
C GLY A 223 -15.43 -1.20 -7.34
N THR A 224 -16.05 -1.75 -8.38
CA THR A 224 -15.37 -1.85 -9.67
C THR A 224 -15.32 -0.45 -10.25
N GLU A 225 -14.32 0.35 -9.93
CA GLU A 225 -13.98 1.48 -10.79
C GLU A 225 -13.12 0.92 -11.94
N PRO A 226 -13.65 0.84 -13.17
CA PRO A 226 -12.86 0.43 -14.33
C PRO A 226 -11.88 1.56 -14.63
N TYR A 227 -10.64 1.43 -14.14
CA TYR A 227 -9.60 2.39 -14.46
C TYR A 227 -8.97 2.04 -15.80
N GLY A 228 -9.38 2.73 -16.86
CA GLY A 228 -8.73 2.70 -18.17
C GLY A 228 -9.62 2.41 -19.38
N PRO A 229 -9.15 2.70 -20.62
CA PRO A 229 -9.78 2.17 -21.81
C PRO A 229 -9.77 0.62 -21.77
N PRO A 230 -10.66 -0.06 -22.50
CA PRO A 230 -10.74 -1.52 -22.50
C PRO A 230 -9.43 -2.13 -23.05
N ASP A 231 -8.51 -2.46 -22.16
CA ASP A 231 -7.29 -3.24 -22.41
C ASP A 231 -7.65 -4.72 -22.15
N PRO A 232 -7.18 -5.70 -22.95
CA PRO A 232 -7.33 -7.14 -22.67
C PRO A 232 -6.73 -7.62 -21.34
N HIS A 233 -5.96 -6.79 -20.64
CA HIS A 233 -5.40 -7.12 -19.32
C HIS A 233 -6.38 -6.74 -18.20
N PRO A 234 -6.66 -7.63 -17.25
CA PRO A 234 -7.73 -7.43 -16.30
C PRO A 234 -7.29 -6.39 -15.25
N GLY A 235 -7.72 -5.13 -15.39
CA GLY A 235 -7.22 -3.99 -14.62
C GLY A 235 -7.21 -4.11 -13.09
N VAL A 236 -6.53 -3.14 -12.45
CA VAL A 236 -6.44 -2.97 -11.00
C VAL A 236 -7.83 -2.99 -10.36
N LEU A 237 -7.98 -3.73 -9.28
CA LEU A 237 -9.19 -3.77 -8.46
C LEU A 237 -8.96 -3.06 -7.14
N ALA A 238 -9.96 -2.30 -6.71
CA ALA A 238 -10.04 -1.72 -5.38
C ALA A 238 -11.36 -2.16 -4.72
N VAL A 239 -11.29 -2.78 -3.55
CA VAL A 239 -12.48 -3.26 -2.83
C VAL A 239 -12.49 -2.75 -1.41
N THR A 240 -13.65 -2.30 -0.94
CA THR A 240 -13.83 -1.91 0.46
C THR A 240 -14.50 -3.05 1.20
N VAL A 241 -13.80 -3.60 2.18
CA VAL A 241 -14.27 -4.67 3.04
C VAL A 241 -14.65 -4.10 4.41
N ARG A 242 -15.86 -4.45 4.89
CA ARG A 242 -16.22 -4.25 6.29
C ARG A 242 -15.71 -5.42 7.11
N MET A 243 -14.99 -5.12 8.19
CA MET A 243 -14.46 -6.17 9.05
C MET A 243 -15.57 -6.73 9.96
N PRO A 244 -15.74 -8.06 10.04
CA PRO A 244 -16.79 -8.67 10.85
C PRO A 244 -16.55 -8.48 12.35
N GLY A 245 -17.61 -8.21 13.11
CA GLY A 245 -17.58 -8.18 14.58
C GLY A 245 -17.32 -6.79 15.21
N THR A 246 -17.10 -5.76 14.41
CA THR A 246 -16.85 -4.39 14.93
C THR A 246 -17.97 -3.45 14.47
N PRO A 247 -18.88 -2.99 15.35
CA PRO A 247 -19.80 -1.93 14.97
C PRO A 247 -19.00 -0.68 14.57
N PRO A 248 -19.41 0.06 13.53
CA PRO A 248 -18.70 1.27 13.12
C PRO A 248 -18.62 2.24 14.30
N ALA A 249 -17.41 2.68 14.63
CA ALA A 249 -17.24 3.76 15.60
C ALA A 249 -17.92 5.02 15.05
N THR A 250 -18.92 5.53 15.78
CA THR A 250 -19.55 6.82 15.47
C THR A 250 -18.50 7.93 15.57
N GLY A 251 -18.16 8.57 14.44
CA GLY A 251 -17.23 9.71 14.40
C GLY A 251 -15.87 9.44 13.78
N ALA A 252 -15.58 8.24 13.27
CA ALA A 252 -14.33 8.01 12.54
C ALA A 252 -14.34 8.80 11.22
N SER A 253 -13.35 9.67 11.03
CA SER A 253 -13.18 10.38 9.75
C SER A 253 -12.85 9.36 8.65
N PRO A 254 -13.52 9.42 7.49
CA PRO A 254 -13.30 8.48 6.41
C PRO A 254 -11.85 8.57 5.92
N LEU A 255 -11.32 7.44 5.46
CA LEU A 255 -10.07 7.41 4.71
C LEU A 255 -10.23 8.31 3.46
N HIS A 256 -9.50 9.41 3.40
CA HIS A 256 -9.52 10.31 2.25
C HIS A 256 -8.62 9.73 1.15
N LEU A 257 -9.22 8.97 0.24
CA LEU A 257 -8.59 8.58 -1.02
C LEU A 257 -8.65 9.76 -1.96
N THR A 258 -7.50 10.36 -2.23
CA THR A 258 -7.40 11.33 -3.33
C THR A 258 -6.85 10.61 -4.54
N TRP A 259 -7.69 10.51 -5.57
CA TRP A 259 -7.29 10.04 -6.89
C TRP A 259 -6.83 11.25 -7.69
N THR A 260 -5.57 11.28 -8.11
CA THR A 260 -5.15 12.29 -9.10
C THR A 260 -5.66 11.84 -10.45
N THR A 261 -6.80 12.36 -10.91
CA THR A 261 -7.19 12.17 -12.32
C THR A 261 -6.06 12.71 -13.18
N GLY A 262 -5.43 11.84 -13.97
CA GLY A 262 -4.39 12.27 -14.91
C GLY A 262 -4.96 13.33 -15.84
N GLU A 263 -4.22 14.42 -16.00
CA GLU A 263 -4.25 15.20 -17.23
C GLU A 263 -3.63 14.37 -18.37
#